data_AF-A0A9D2TM55-F1
#
_entry.id   AF-A0A9D2TM55-F1
#
_cell.length_a   1.000
_cell.length_b   1.000
_cell.length_c   1.000
_cell.angle_alpha   90.00
_cell.angle_beta   90.00
_cell.angle_gamma   90.00
#
_symmetry.space_group_name_H-M   'P 1'
#
loop_
_entity.id
_entity.type
_entity.pdbx_description
1 polymer ?
#
loop_
_entity_poly.entity_id
_entity_poly.type
_entity_poly.pdbx_seq_one_letter_code
_entity_poly.pdbx_strand_id
1 'polypeptide(L)'
;MEQKELVIFESEDQAVSLKVPIEEETVWLTQAQMTRLFSVDRTVITRHVNNVFRDEELDEKSNVHFLHIANSDKPVKFYSLDVIISVGYRVKSKRGIEFRRWANKVLKDYILKGYAVNHNRISQLGEVIKIMKRVEERLDAKQVCSIF
;
A
#
# COMPACT_ATOMS: atom_id res chain seq x y z
N MET A 1 9.31 -7.09 -13.40
CA MET A 1 8.30 -7.23 -12.34
C MET A 1 7.24 -6.16 -12.56
N GLU A 2 5.98 -6.55 -12.69
CA GLU A 2 4.83 -5.65 -12.81
C GLU A 2 4.74 -4.76 -11.57
N GLN A 3 4.92 -3.45 -11.73
CA GLN A 3 4.77 -2.48 -10.64
C GLN A 3 3.30 -2.11 -10.51
N LYS A 4 2.58 -2.75 -9.58
CA LYS A 4 1.20 -2.38 -9.26
C LYS A 4 1.22 -1.18 -8.30
N GLU A 5 0.60 -0.08 -8.71
CA GLU A 5 0.44 1.10 -7.86
C GLU A 5 -0.72 0.83 -6.89
N LEU A 6 -0.41 0.68 -5.60
CA LEU A 6 -1.40 0.44 -4.56
C LEU A 6 -1.40 1.61 -3.59
N VAL A 7 -2.49 2.35 -3.56
CA VAL A 7 -2.70 3.39 -2.56
C VAL A 7 -3.07 2.71 -1.24
N ILE A 8 -2.11 2.64 -0.31
CA ILE A 8 -2.30 2.06 1.03
C ILE A 8 -3.20 2.97 1.88
N PHE A 9 -3.02 4.29 1.74
CA PHE A 9 -3.67 5.28 2.58
C PHE A 9 -3.78 6.64 1.87
N GLU A 10 -4.98 7.21 1.85
CA GLU A 10 -5.25 8.57 1.38
C GLU A 10 -5.53 9.48 2.58
N SER A 11 -4.74 10.55 2.70
CA SER A 11 -4.99 11.66 3.61
C SER A 11 -5.70 12.80 2.85
N GLU A 12 -6.43 13.63 3.57
CA GLU A 12 -7.16 14.81 3.05
C GLU A 12 -6.24 15.75 2.23
N ASP A 13 -4.95 15.83 2.56
CA ASP A 13 -4.01 16.78 1.94
C ASP A 13 -3.20 16.21 0.76
N GLN A 14 -3.23 14.89 0.51
CA GLN A 14 -2.70 14.22 -0.69
C GLN A 14 -2.68 12.70 -0.46
N ALA A 15 -3.23 11.95 -1.42
CA ALA A 15 -3.03 10.52 -1.54
C ALA A 15 -1.52 10.24 -1.58
N VAL A 16 -0.98 9.57 -0.56
CA VAL A 16 0.37 9.03 -0.68
C VAL A 16 0.26 7.79 -1.56
N SER A 17 0.41 8.02 -2.87
CA SER A 17 0.58 6.95 -3.83
C SER A 17 1.99 6.41 -3.67
N LEU A 18 2.11 5.26 -3.02
CA LEU A 18 3.35 4.51 -2.97
C LEU A 18 3.27 3.45 -4.07
N LYS A 19 4.29 3.43 -4.93
CA LYS A 19 4.53 2.28 -5.79
C LYS A 19 5.08 1.19 -4.90
N VAL A 20 4.30 0.15 -4.68
CA VAL A 20 4.65 -0.92 -3.76
C VAL A 20 4.67 -2.24 -4.51
N PRO A 21 5.74 -3.04 -4.42
CA PRO A 21 5.67 -4.41 -4.89
C PRO A 21 4.60 -5.15 -4.07
N ILE A 22 3.56 -5.61 -4.75
CA ILE A 22 2.61 -6.55 -4.18
C ILE A 22 3.18 -7.93 -4.48
N GLU A 23 3.81 -8.53 -3.49
CA GLU A 23 4.27 -9.92 -3.50
C GLU A 23 3.52 -10.67 -2.40
N GLU A 24 3.03 -11.87 -2.72
CA GLU A 24 2.38 -12.76 -1.75
C GLU A 24 1.22 -12.10 -0.97
N GLU A 25 0.39 -11.31 -1.66
CA GLU A 25 -0.79 -10.63 -1.10
C GLU A 25 -0.51 -9.60 0.00
N THR A 26 0.75 -9.28 0.27
CA THR A 26 1.14 -8.29 1.28
C THR A 26 1.86 -7.10 0.65
N VAL A 27 1.97 -6.05 1.45
CA VAL A 27 2.48 -4.73 1.05
C VAL A 27 3.82 -4.52 1.74
N TRP A 28 4.86 -4.25 0.96
CA TRP A 28 6.23 -4.12 1.48
C TRP A 28 6.75 -2.69 1.36
N LEU A 29 7.05 -2.03 2.49
CA LEU A 29 7.63 -0.68 2.48
C LEU A 29 9.05 -0.64 3.04
N THR A 30 9.87 0.23 2.47
CA THR A 30 11.15 0.63 3.04
C THR A 30 10.96 1.66 4.17
N GLN A 31 11.98 1.83 5.04
CA GLN A 31 11.95 2.90 6.06
C GLN A 31 11.75 4.29 5.45
N ALA A 32 12.33 4.55 4.28
CA ALA A 32 12.19 5.83 3.59
C ALA A 32 10.74 6.07 3.13
N GLN A 33 10.05 5.03 2.67
CA GLN A 33 8.63 5.13 2.32
C GLN A 33 7.76 5.32 3.57
N MET A 34 8.06 4.63 4.68
CA MET A 34 7.35 4.84 5.95
C MET A 34 7.55 6.26 6.51
N THR A 35 8.74 6.85 6.39
CA THR A 35 9.00 8.26 6.72
C THR A 35 8.08 9.20 5.94
N ARG A 36 7.89 8.97 4.64
CA ARG A 36 6.97 9.77 3.80
C ARG A 36 5.51 9.53 4.16
N LEU A 37 5.13 8.27 4.41
CA LEU A 37 3.76 7.87 4.75
C LEU A 37 3.29 8.51 6.06
N PHE A 38 4.14 8.53 7.08
CA PHE A 38 3.77 9.03 8.41
C PHE A 38 4.28 10.45 8.70
N SER A 39 5.01 11.07 7.76
CA SER A 39 5.66 12.38 7.92
C SER A 39 6.45 12.49 9.23
N VAL A 40 7.34 11.52 9.47
CA VAL A 40 8.23 11.49 10.63
C VAL A 40 9.64 11.08 10.22
N ASP A 41 10.62 11.52 11.00
CA ASP A 41 12.03 11.25 10.71
C ASP A 41 12.35 9.76 10.67
N ARG A 42 13.34 9.40 9.85
CA ARG A 42 13.80 8.02 9.70
C ARG A 42 14.23 7.40 11.04
N THR A 43 14.83 8.19 11.92
CA THR A 43 15.27 7.74 13.25
C THR A 43 14.09 7.29 14.13
N VAL A 44 12.94 7.96 14.01
CA VAL A 44 11.71 7.60 14.72
C VAL A 44 11.16 6.27 14.18
N ILE A 45 11.13 6.10 12.86
CA ILE A 45 10.74 4.83 12.23
C ILE A 45 11.65 3.69 12.67
N THR A 46 12.98 3.87 12.59
CA THR A 46 13.96 2.85 13.04
C THR A 46 13.74 2.47 14.50
N ARG A 47 13.49 3.45 15.38
CA ARG A 47 13.22 3.20 16.79
C ARG A 47 11.96 2.34 16.99
N HIS A 48 10.86 2.68 16.30
CA HIS A 48 9.63 1.92 16.42
C HIS A 48 9.76 0.50 15.86
N VAL A 49 10.38 0.34 14.69
CA VAL A 49 10.66 -0.98 14.10
C VAL A 49 11.49 -1.85 15.05
N ASN A 50 12.58 -1.32 15.61
CA ASN A 50 13.40 -2.08 16.55
C ASN A 50 12.62 -2.46 17.82
N ASN A 51 11.75 -1.59 18.31
CA ASN A 51 10.90 -1.91 19.45
C ASN A 51 9.88 -3.00 19.11
N VAL A 52 9.29 -3.01 17.91
CA VAL A 52 8.34 -4.07 17.49
C VAL A 52 8.97 -5.46 17.56
N PHE A 53 10.20 -5.61 17.07
CA PHE A 53 10.90 -6.89 17.14
C PHE A 53 11.41 -7.22 18.54
N ARG A 54 11.91 -6.21 19.29
CA ARG A 54 12.39 -6.41 20.67
C ARG A 54 11.26 -6.79 21.62
N ASP A 55 10.08 -6.20 21.44
CA ASP A 55 8.90 -6.46 22.26
C ASP A 55 8.20 -7.77 21.80
N GLU A 56 8.79 -8.53 20.86
CA GLU A 56 8.28 -9.79 20.31
C GLU A 56 6.85 -9.69 19.73
N GLU A 57 6.43 -8.50 19.30
CA GLU A 57 5.11 -8.30 18.68
C GLU A 57 5.03 -9.00 17.32
N LEU A 58 6.15 -9.00 16.58
CA LEU A 58 6.29 -9.63 15.27
C LEU A 58 7.64 -10.34 15.18
N ASP A 59 7.70 -11.43 14.41
CA ASP A 59 8.94 -12.14 14.10
C ASP A 59 9.70 -11.45 12.95
N GLU A 60 10.99 -11.18 13.13
CA GLU A 60 11.80 -10.46 12.12
C GLU A 60 11.96 -11.27 10.83
N LYS A 61 12.08 -12.62 10.91
CA LYS A 61 12.33 -13.45 9.73
C LYS A 61 11.17 -13.43 8.74
N SER A 62 9.94 -13.36 9.25
CA SER A 62 8.73 -13.36 8.44
C SER A 62 8.33 -11.96 7.95
N ASN A 63 8.86 -10.91 8.59
CA ASN A 63 8.39 -9.53 8.39
C ASN A 63 9.45 -8.59 7.79
N VAL A 64 10.67 -9.09 7.52
CA VAL A 64 11.75 -8.34 6.89
C VAL A 64 12.27 -9.06 5.67
N HIS A 65 12.26 -8.38 4.54
CA HIS A 65 12.85 -8.86 3.30
C HIS A 65 14.04 -7.99 2.88
N PHE A 66 15.09 -8.63 2.38
CA PHE A 66 16.31 -7.95 1.93
C PHE A 66 16.39 -8.03 0.41
N LEU A 67 16.22 -6.90 -0.25
CA LEU A 67 16.36 -6.80 -1.71
C LEU A 67 17.68 -6.14 -2.06
N HIS A 68 18.42 -6.81 -2.95
CA HIS A 68 19.60 -6.23 -3.60
C HIS A 68 19.13 -5.37 -4.78
N ILE A 69 19.27 -4.06 -4.65
CA ILE A 69 18.96 -3.12 -5.72
C ILE A 69 20.24 -2.89 -6.52
N ALA A 70 20.17 -2.99 -7.85
CA ALA A 70 21.32 -2.90 -8.76
C ALA A 70 22.17 -1.62 -8.64
N ASN A 71 21.69 -0.59 -7.92
CA ASN A 71 22.36 0.69 -7.69
C ASN A 71 22.78 0.93 -6.22
N SER A 72 22.79 -0.09 -5.36
CA SER A 72 23.26 0.04 -3.98
C SER A 72 24.09 -1.14 -3.52
N ASP A 73 25.30 -0.86 -3.03
CA ASP A 73 26.20 -1.87 -2.43
C ASP A 73 25.64 -2.48 -1.13
N LYS A 74 24.58 -1.88 -0.55
CA LYS A 74 23.97 -2.35 0.70
C LYS A 74 22.56 -2.87 0.46
N PRO A 75 22.22 -4.05 1.01
CA PRO A 75 20.88 -4.60 0.90
C PRO A 75 19.88 -3.65 1.57
N VAL A 76 18.77 -3.37 0.89
CA VAL A 76 17.71 -2.50 1.41
C VAL A 76 16.69 -3.36 2.14
N LYS A 77 16.37 -2.97 3.38
CA LYS A 77 15.33 -3.61 4.19
C LYS A 77 13.95 -3.16 3.76
N PHE A 78 13.10 -4.14 3.46
CA PHE A 78 11.66 -4.00 3.24
C PHE A 78 10.92 -4.60 4.43
N TYR A 79 9.82 -3.96 4.82
CA TYR A 79 9.01 -4.30 5.97
C TYR A 79 7.57 -4.60 5.53
N SER A 80 7.00 -5.66 6.08
CA SER A 80 5.64 -6.14 5.78
C SER A 80 4.56 -5.15 6.22
N LEU A 81 3.32 -5.40 5.76
CA LEU A 81 2.14 -4.64 6.16
C LEU A 81 1.94 -4.65 7.68
N ASP A 82 2.21 -5.76 8.35
CA ASP A 82 2.05 -5.88 9.80
C ASP A 82 2.98 -4.95 10.56
N VAL A 83 4.25 -4.84 10.12
CA VAL A 83 5.20 -3.88 10.69
C VAL A 83 4.73 -2.45 10.43
N ILE A 84 4.22 -2.16 9.24
CA ILE A 84 3.73 -0.83 8.87
C ILE A 84 2.53 -0.44 9.75
N ILE A 85 1.59 -1.37 9.98
CA ILE A 85 0.44 -1.17 10.87
C ILE A 85 0.92 -0.90 12.29
N SER A 86 1.79 -1.76 12.84
CA SER A 86 2.30 -1.59 14.20
C SER A 86 3.02 -0.25 14.41
N VAL A 87 3.90 0.13 13.47
CA VAL A 87 4.56 1.44 13.49
C VAL A 87 3.54 2.57 13.38
N GLY A 88 2.55 2.46 12.50
CA GLY A 88 1.48 3.46 12.32
C GLY A 88 0.68 3.71 13.60
N TYR A 89 0.47 2.68 14.43
CA TYR A 89 -0.16 2.85 15.74
C TYR A 89 0.75 3.51 16.78
N ARG A 90 2.07 3.31 16.68
CA ARG A 90 3.06 3.85 17.64
C ARG A 90 3.54 5.28 17.32
N VAL A 91 3.42 5.74 16.08
CA VAL A 91 3.90 7.06 15.65
C VAL A 91 3.01 8.21 16.15
N LYS A 92 3.62 9.25 16.72
CA LYS A 92 2.96 10.52 17.08
C LYS A 92 3.15 11.57 15.98
N SER A 93 2.28 11.55 14.97
CA SER A 93 2.19 12.60 13.93
C SER A 93 0.73 12.82 13.51
N LYS A 94 0.43 13.95 12.83
CA LYS A 94 -0.90 14.19 12.22
C LYS A 94 -1.31 13.01 11.32
N ARG A 95 -0.38 12.56 10.47
CA ARG A 95 -0.59 11.40 9.59
C ARG A 95 -0.78 10.08 10.33
N GLY A 96 -0.06 9.86 11.44
CA GLY A 96 -0.28 8.70 12.30
C GLY A 96 -1.67 8.71 12.94
N ILE A 97 -2.20 9.89 13.31
CA ILE A 97 -3.57 10.03 13.83
C ILE A 97 -4.59 9.70 12.75
N GLU A 98 -4.42 10.23 11.54
CA GLU A 98 -5.31 9.94 10.41
C GLU A 98 -5.28 8.46 10.03
N PHE A 99 -4.09 7.86 9.97
CA PHE A 99 -3.92 6.42 9.74
C PHE A 99 -4.69 5.59 10.77
N ARG A 100 -4.57 5.90 12.06
CA ARG A 100 -5.31 5.20 13.12
C ARG A 100 -6.82 5.38 13.00
N ARG A 101 -7.30 6.58 12.63
CA ARG A 101 -8.74 6.84 12.40
C ARG A 101 -9.25 5.99 11.23
N TRP A 102 -8.47 5.94 10.14
CA TRP A 102 -8.78 5.12 8.97
C TRP A 102 -8.79 3.63 9.32
N ALA A 103 -7.74 3.11 9.95
CA ALA A 103 -7.64 1.69 10.33
C ALA A 103 -8.79 1.28 11.27
N ASN A 104 -9.11 2.12 12.26
CA ASN A 104 -10.25 1.89 13.15
C ASN A 104 -11.59 1.92 12.41
N LYS A 105 -11.76 2.76 11.38
CA LYS A 105 -12.96 2.78 10.54
C LYS A 105 -13.09 1.48 9.75
N VAL A 106 -12.01 1.02 9.12
CA VAL A 106 -11.97 -0.25 8.37
C VAL A 106 -12.34 -1.42 9.28
N LEU A 107 -11.73 -1.50 10.47
CA LEU A 107 -12.02 -2.54 11.43
C LEU A 107 -13.47 -2.48 11.93
N LYS A 108 -14.00 -1.28 12.22
CA LYS A 108 -15.39 -1.09 12.62
C LYS A 108 -16.37 -1.50 11.52
N ASP A 109 -16.10 -1.11 10.27
CA ASP A 109 -16.92 -1.49 9.13
C ASP A 109 -16.93 -3.02 8.97
N TYR A 110 -15.78 -3.68 9.10
CA TYR A 110 -15.69 -5.13 9.06
C TYR A 110 -16.49 -5.80 10.19
N ILE A 111 -16.36 -5.33 11.44
CA ILE A 111 -17.07 -5.90 12.59
C ILE A 111 -18.58 -5.67 12.48
N LEU A 112 -19.02 -4.49 12.03
CA LEU A 112 -20.44 -4.13 12.00
C LEU A 112 -21.17 -4.65 10.76
N LYS A 113 -20.51 -4.68 9.60
CA LYS A 113 -21.13 -5.02 8.31
C LYS A 113 -20.72 -6.40 7.80
N GLY A 114 -19.69 -7.01 8.40
CA GLY A 114 -19.11 -8.29 7.96
C GLY A 114 -18.11 -8.18 6.81
N TYR A 115 -17.83 -6.96 6.32
CA TYR A 115 -16.90 -6.72 5.22
C TYR A 115 -16.34 -5.30 5.24
N ALA A 116 -15.15 -5.12 4.66
CA ALA A 116 -14.54 -3.81 4.43
C ALA A 116 -14.37 -3.55 2.93
N VAL A 117 -14.78 -2.38 2.47
CA VAL A 117 -14.75 -2.02 1.03
C VAL A 117 -13.77 -0.89 0.77
N ASN A 118 -12.83 -1.15 -0.13
CA ASN A 118 -12.00 -0.11 -0.74
C ASN A 118 -12.74 0.49 -1.95
N HIS A 119 -13.53 1.53 -1.70
CA HIS A 119 -14.36 2.19 -2.71
C HIS A 119 -13.53 2.81 -3.85
N ASN A 120 -12.36 3.36 -3.53
CA ASN A 120 -11.47 3.94 -4.54
C ASN A 120 -10.96 2.87 -5.50
N ARG A 121 -10.55 1.71 -4.98
CA ARG A 121 -10.12 0.58 -5.81
C ARG A 121 -11.25 0.05 -6.70
N ILE A 122 -12.48 -0.03 -6.17
CA ILE A 122 -13.65 -0.45 -6.96
C ILE A 122 -13.94 0.56 -8.07
N SER A 123 -13.87 1.86 -7.78
CA SER A 123 -14.08 2.91 -8.78
C SER A 123 -13.04 2.84 -9.89
N GLN A 124 -11.76 2.69 -9.53
CA GLN A 124 -10.65 2.54 -10.50
C GLN A 124 -10.84 1.31 -11.40
N LEU A 125 -11.23 0.17 -10.82
CA LEU A 125 -11.54 -1.03 -11.61
C LEU A 125 -12.73 -0.82 -12.54
N GLY A 126 -13.77 -0.12 -12.07
CA GLY A 126 -14.93 0.23 -12.90
C GLY A 126 -14.57 1.11 -14.10
N GLU A 127 -13.67 2.09 -13.92
CA GLU A 127 -13.18 2.92 -15.03
C GLU A 127 -12.37 2.12 -16.04
N VAL A 128 -11.49 1.22 -15.58
CA VAL A 128 -10.71 0.33 -16.46
C VAL A 128 -11.64 -0.56 -17.29
N ILE A 129 -12.65 -1.18 -16.67
CA ILE A 129 -13.63 -2.02 -17.38
C ILE A 129 -14.37 -1.19 -18.44
N LYS A 130 -14.76 0.05 -18.11
CA LYS A 130 -15.44 0.95 -19.05
C LYS A 130 -14.57 1.31 -20.24
N ILE A 131 -13.27 1.51 -20.03
CA ILE A 131 -12.30 1.77 -21.11
C ILE A 131 -12.14 0.52 -21.98
N MET A 132 -11.95 -0.66 -21.38
CA MET A 132 -11.80 -1.92 -22.10
C MET A 132 -13.01 -2.21 -22.99
N LYS A 133 -14.22 -2.06 -22.44
CA LYS A 133 -15.47 -2.25 -23.19
C LYS A 133 -15.57 -1.32 -24.41
N ARG A 134 -15.17 -0.06 -24.26
CA ARG A 134 -15.17 0.91 -25.38
C ARG A 134 -14.12 0.57 -26.45
N VAL A 135 -12.99 -0.03 -26.07
CA VAL A 135 -11.95 -0.47 -27.01
C VAL A 135 -12.44 -1.68 -27.80
N GLU A 136 -13.08 -2.64 -27.15
CA GLU A 136 -13.72 -3.80 -27.78
C GLU A 136 -14.75 -3.37 -28.83
N GLU A 137 -15.70 -2.51 -28.45
CA GLU A 137 -16.72 -1.96 -29.37
C GLU A 137 -16.10 -1.24 -30.60
N ARG A 138 -14.93 -0.61 -30.45
CA ARG A 138 -14.21 0.05 -31.55
C ARG A 138 -13.45 -0.92 -32.45
N LEU A 139 -12.93 -2.01 -31.89
CA LEU A 139 -12.25 -3.06 -32.66
C LEU A 139 -13.25 -3.81 -33.53
N ASP A 140 -14.43 -4.14 -32.97
CA ASP A 140 -15.54 -4.75 -33.70
C ASP A 140 -16.02 -3.84 -34.84
N ALA A 141 -16.23 -2.55 -34.57
CA ALA A 141 -16.63 -1.59 -35.59
C ALA A 141 -15.60 -1.43 -36.72
N LYS A 142 -14.29 -1.52 -36.41
CA LYS A 142 -13.23 -1.47 -37.43
C LYS A 142 -13.16 -2.74 -38.27
N GLN A 143 -13.38 -3.92 -37.68
CA GLN A 143 -13.45 -5.18 -38.45
C GLN A 143 -14.62 -5.19 -39.43
N VAL A 144 -15.78 -4.65 -39.03
CA VAL A 144 -16.93 -4.51 -39.94
C VAL A 144 -16.63 -3.54 -41.09
N CYS A 145 -15.95 -2.42 -40.83
CA CYS A 145 -15.57 -1.47 -41.87
C CYS A 145 -14.43 -1.94 -42.80
N SER A 146 -13.67 -2.99 -42.44
CA SER A 146 -12.62 -3.55 -43.31
C SER A 146 -13.10 -4.62 -44.29
N ILE A 147 -14.39 -4.98 -44.24
CA ILE A 147 -15.00 -6.03 -45.09
C ILE A 147 -15.77 -5.43 -46.29
N PHE A 148 -15.83 -4.10 -46.42
CA PHE A 148 -16.36 -3.38 -47.57
C PHE A 148 -15.25 -2.59 -48.26
#